data_AF-A0A7K3MPY9-F1
#
_entry.id   AF-A0A7K3MPY9-F1
#
_cell.length_a   1.000
_cell.length_b   1.000
_cell.length_c   1.000
_cell.angle_alpha   90.00
_cell.angle_beta   90.00
_cell.angle_gamma   90.00
#
_symmetry.space_group_name_H-M   'P 1'
#
loop_
_entity.id
_entity.type
_entity.pdbx_description
1 polymer ?
#
loop_
_entity_poly.entity_id
_entity_poly.type
_entity_poly.pdbx_seq_one_letter_code
_entity_poly.pdbx_strand_id
1 'polypeptide(L)' 'MWFTTAYLFVFAGLCLTKIPLLVLMSLLLIGNFLIPLMVYTVLRDPYSTKKTFQDWYEDNPEERLDEEL' A
#
# COMPACT_ATOMS: atom_id res chain seq x y z
N MET A 1 -3.71 7.59 2.51
CA MET A 1 -2.96 7.16 1.32
C MET A 1 -2.41 8.32 0.50
N TRP A 2 -3.25 9.22 -0.01
CA TRP A 2 -2.85 10.33 -0.89
C TRP A 2 -1.66 11.16 -0.39
N PHE A 3 -1.60 11.41 0.93
CA PHE A 3 -0.49 12.14 1.56
C PHE A 3 0.87 11.45 1.38
N THR A 4 0.97 10.17 1.70
CA THR A 4 2.24 9.42 1.59
C THR A 4 2.65 9.22 0.13
N THR A 5 1.68 9.08 -0.78
CA THR A 5 1.94 9.01 -2.22
C THR A 5 2.46 10.35 -2.76
N ALA A 6 1.83 11.47 -2.41
CA ALA A 6 2.29 12.80 -2.82
C ALA A 6 3.70 13.11 -2.28
N TYR A 7 3.96 12.75 -1.02
CA TYR A 7 5.29 12.86 -0.41
C TYR A 7 6.35 12.10 -1.22
N LEU A 8 6.09 10.84 -1.57
CA LEU A 8 7.00 10.01 -2.35
C LEU A 8 7.27 10.60 -3.74
N PHE A 9 6.24 11.13 -4.39
CA PHE A 9 6.37 11.73 -5.72
C PHE A 9 7.24 13.00 -5.68
N VAL A 10 7.02 13.86 -4.68
CA VAL A 10 7.86 15.06 -4.46
C VAL A 10 9.28 14.66 -4.10
N PHE A 11 9.48 13.69 -3.21
CA PHE A 11 10.80 13.20 -2.82
C PHE A 11 11.58 12.63 -4.02
N ALA A 12 10.93 11.82 -4.86
CA ALA A 12 11.53 11.30 -6.09
C ALA A 12 11.94 12.42 -7.05
N GLY A 13 11.12 13.47 -7.19
CA GLY A 13 11.46 14.66 -7.97
C GLY A 13 12.66 15.43 -7.39
N LEU A 14 12.73 15.58 -6.06
CA LEU A 14 13.86 16.24 -5.39
C LEU A 14 15.17 15.47 -5.60
N CYS A 15 15.13 14.14 -5.69
CA CYS A 15 16.31 13.33 -6.01
C CYS A 15 16.90 13.62 -7.40
N LEU A 16 16.12 14.19 -8.33
CA LEU A 16 16.62 14.59 -9.66
C LEU A 16 17.34 15.95 -9.64
N THR A 17 17.28 16.68 -8.53
CA THR A 17 17.86 18.01 -8.38
C THR A 17 19.20 17.98 -7.64
N LYS A 18 19.97 19.07 -7.72
CA LYS A 18 21.26 19.22 -7.01
C LYS A 18 21.08 19.70 -5.57
N ILE A 19 20.22 19.02 -4.80
CA ILE A 19 20.00 19.31 -3.38
C ILE A 19 21.08 18.60 -2.53
N PRO A 20 21.54 19.24 -1.43
CA PRO A 20 22.51 18.62 -0.53
C PRO A 20 22.00 17.28 0.04
N LEU A 21 22.90 16.29 0.06
CA LEU A 21 22.61 14.92 0.50
C LEU A 21 22.00 14.86 1.90
N LEU A 22 22.45 15.72 2.82
CA LEU A 22 21.96 15.76 4.20
C LEU A 22 20.45 16.05 4.27
N VAL A 23 19.94 16.92 3.39
CA VAL A 23 18.50 17.22 3.30
C VAL A 23 17.74 16.00 2.79
N LEU A 24 18.24 15.34 1.74
CA LEU A 24 17.61 14.12 1.21
C LEU A 24 17.61 12.97 2.24
N MET A 25 18.70 12.80 2.99
CA MET A 25 18.79 11.80 4.06
C MET A 25 17.80 12.09 5.20
N SER A 26 17.62 13.36 5.56
CA SER A 26 16.63 13.74 6.58
C SER A 26 15.19 13.43 6.12
N LEU A 27 14.85 13.73 4.87
CA LEU A 27 13.55 13.38 4.29
C LEU A 27 13.38 11.86 4.18
N LEU A 28 14.43 11.12 3.81
CA LEU A 28 14.36 9.66 3.76
C LEU A 28 14.01 9.08 5.14
N LEU A 29 14.62 9.62 6.20
CA LEU A 29 14.38 9.18 7.58
C LEU A 29 12.93 9.49 8.02
N ILE A 30 12.40 10.67 7.65
CA ILE A 30 10.98 11.01 7.85
C ILE A 30 10.06 10.07 7.06
N GLY A 31 10.43 9.75 5.81
CA GLY A 31 9.69 8.85 4.94
C GLY A 31 9.52 7.46 5.55
N ASN A 32 10.55 6.94 6.22
CA ASN A 32 10.47 5.66 6.92
C ASN A 32 9.41 5.64 8.03
N PHE A 33 9.18 6.75 8.73
CA PHE A 33 8.10 6.84 9.72
C PHE A 33 6.70 6.96 9.09
N LEU A 34 6.60 7.47 7.86
CA LEU A 34 5.33 7.57 7.14
C LEU A 34 4.81 6.20 6.67
N ILE A 35 5.68 5.22 6.42
CA ILE A 35 5.29 3.87 6.01
C ILE A 35 4.44 3.15 7.06
N PRO A 36 4.85 2.98 8.34
CA PRO A 36 4.02 2.32 9.34
C PRO A 36 2.72 3.09 9.61
N LEU A 37 2.73 4.43 9.52
CA LEU A 37 1.51 5.24 9.62
C LEU A 37 0.55 4.98 8.44
N MET A 38 1.09 4.84 7.23
CA MET A 38 0.33 4.44 6.05
C MET A 38 -0.28 3.04 6.24
N VAL A 39 0.52 2.05 6.62
CA VAL A 39 0.02 0.68 6.87
C VAL A 39 -1.09 0.68 7.92
N TYR A 40 -0.89 1.37 9.04
CA TYR A 40 -1.90 1.50 10.09
C TYR A 40 -3.19 2.14 9.59
N THR A 41 -3.09 3.18 8.75
CA THR A 41 -4.27 3.83 8.18
C THR A 41 -4.99 2.95 7.15
N VAL A 42 -4.29 2.16 6.32
CA VAL A 42 -4.94 1.17 5.42
C VAL A 42 -5.72 0.15 6.24
N LEU A 43 -5.10 -0.42 7.28
CA LEU A 43 -5.71 -1.49 8.07
C LEU A 43 -6.94 -1.03 8.86
N ARG A 44 -7.04 0.26 9.15
CA ARG A 44 -8.14 0.88 9.88
C ARG A 44 -9.20 1.49 8.97
N ASP A 45 -8.93 1.60 7.67
CA ASP A 45 -9.89 2.14 6.70
C ASP A 45 -11.09 1.17 6.61
N PRO A 46 -12.34 1.65 6.60
CA PRO A 46 -13.50 0.79 6.49
C PRO A 46 -13.48 0.07 5.13
N TYR A 47 -13.07 -1.20 5.18
CA TYR A 47 -13.08 -2.10 4.04
C TYR A 47 -14.33 -2.98 4.10
N SER A 48 -15.17 -2.89 3.08
CA SER A 48 -16.31 -3.79 2.89
C SER A 48 -16.15 -4.48 1.54
N THR A 49 -16.17 -5.80 1.54
CA THR A 49 -16.13 -6.63 0.34
C THR A 49 -17.26 -7.64 0.37
N LYS A 50 -17.77 -7.99 -0.81
CA LYS A 50 -18.73 -9.08 -1.00
C LYS A 50 -18.01 -10.44 -1.15
N LYS A 51 -16.69 -10.43 -1.36
CA LYS A 51 -15.86 -11.63 -1.53
C LYS A 51 -15.62 -12.28 -0.18
N THR A 52 -15.86 -13.57 -0.10
CA THR A 52 -15.58 -14.37 1.09
C THR A 52 -14.15 -14.92 1.01
N PHE A 53 -13.57 -15.34 2.13
CA PHE A 53 -12.23 -15.94 2.13
C PHE A 53 -12.15 -17.21 1.24
N GLN A 54 -13.28 -17.87 1.03
CA GLN A 54 -13.42 -19.03 0.14
C GLN A 54 -13.23 -18.66 -1.35
N ASP A 55 -13.60 -17.45 -1.74
CA ASP A 55 -13.44 -16.93 -3.11
C ASP A 55 -12.07 -16.27 -3.35
N TRP A 56 -11.17 -16.24 -2.34
CA TRP A 56 -9.88 -15.54 -2.46
C TRP A 56 -8.89 -16.33 -3.31
N TYR A 57 -8.95 -17.66 -3.24
CA TYR A 57 -8.18 -18.57 -4.08
C TYR A 57 -8.91 -18.79 -5.40
N GLU A 58 -9.19 -17.72 -6.16
CA GLU A 58 -9.83 -17.79 -7.49
C GLU A 58 -9.06 -18.72 -8.47
N ASP A 59 -7.81 -19.04 -8.14
CA ASP A 59 -6.94 -19.98 -8.86
C ASP A 59 -7.16 -21.46 -8.49
N ASN A 60 -7.95 -21.75 -7.45
CA ASN A 60 -8.39 -23.10 -7.10
C ASN A 60 -9.88 -23.22 -7.46
N PRO A 61 -10.22 -23.64 -8.69
CA PRO A 61 -11.55 -24.09 -9.00
C PRO A 61 -11.77 -25.41 -8.26
N GLU A 62 -12.05 -25.36 -6.96
CA GLU A 62 -12.88 -26.37 -6.34
C GLU A 62 -14.25 -26.20 -6.99
N GLU A 63 -14.36 -26.88 -8.12
CA GLU A 63 -15.60 -27.25 -8.77
C GLU A 63 -16.62 -27.53 -7.67
N ARG A 64 -17.70 -26.74 -7.65
CA ARG A 64 -18.87 -27.01 -6.81
C ARG A 64 -19.49 -28.32 -7.32
N LEU A 65 -18.82 -29.43 -7.02
CA LEU A 65 -19.16 -30.80 -7.41
C LEU A 65 -20.46 -31.29 -6.73
N ASP A 66 -21.05 -30.45 -5.88
CA ASP A 66 -22.16 -30.82 -5.00
C ASP A 66 -23.49 -30.10 -5.37
N GLU A 67 -23.50 -29.18 -6.34
CA GLU A 67 -24.73 -28.47 -6.78
C GLU A 67 -25.37 -29.05 -8.05
N GLU A 68 -24.77 -30.07 -8.67
CA GLU A 68 -25.31 -30.75 -9.87
C GLU A 68 -25.67 -32.24 -9.67
N LEU A 69 -25.84 -32.71 -8.42
CA LEU A 69 -26.36 -34.05 -8.13
C LEU A 69 -27.80 -34.05 -7.61
#